data_AF-I9L1A1-F1
#
_entry.id   AF-I9L1A1-F1
#
_cell.length_a   1.000
_cell.length_b   1.000
_cell.length_c   1.000
_cell.angle_alpha   90.00
_cell.angle_beta   90.00
_cell.angle_gamma   90.00
#
_symmetry.space_group_name_H-M   'P 1'
#
loop_
_entity.id
_entity.type
_entity.pdbx_description
1 polymer ?
#
loop_
_entity_poly.entity_id
_entity_poly.type
_entity_poly.pdbx_seq_one_letter_code
_entity_poly.pdbx_strand_id
1 'polypeptide(L)'
;MGQAIGLREDFDGASLRRLARLSKSAPQARRLLALAQIYEGSSRSEAARIGGVTLQIVRDWVIRFNARGPDGLLDGKAPGKPSILNDAQRRALVEAVERGPIPAIHGVVRWRLIDLVYLLHEEFAVSLDETTVSRELKKLGYVKLTERPRHHAQNELAMEAFKKGALLPKWQRSGQASRRARP
;
A
#
# COMPACT_ATOMS: atom_id res chain seq x y z
N MET A 1 41.42 5.28 7.23
CA MET A 1 40.57 6.11 6.36
C MET A 1 40.03 5.21 5.25
N GLY A 2 38.71 5.08 5.11
CA GLY A 2 38.12 4.23 4.07
C GLY A 2 38.31 4.84 2.68
N GLN A 3 38.60 4.01 1.67
CA GLN A 3 38.74 4.48 0.29
C GLN A 3 37.45 5.15 -0.21
N ALA A 4 37.59 6.22 -0.97
CA ALA A 4 36.46 6.89 -1.58
C ALA A 4 35.86 6.02 -2.69
N ILE A 5 34.55 5.79 -2.67
CA ILE A 5 33.86 5.03 -3.71
C ILE A 5 34.00 5.80 -5.03
N GLY A 6 34.69 5.20 -6.01
CA GLY A 6 34.86 5.76 -7.34
C GLY A 6 33.52 5.91 -8.07
N LEU A 7 33.43 6.89 -8.97
CA LEU A 7 32.31 6.98 -9.90
C LEU A 7 32.53 5.99 -11.05
N ARG A 8 31.46 5.43 -11.62
CA ARG A 8 31.50 4.60 -12.83
C ARG A 8 32.19 5.33 -13.99
N GLU A 9 32.87 4.61 -14.88
CA GLU A 9 33.76 5.22 -15.89
C GLU A 9 33.09 5.50 -17.24
N ASP A 10 31.87 5.02 -17.46
CA ASP A 10 31.09 5.22 -18.69
C ASP A 10 30.39 6.60 -18.77
N PHE A 11 30.64 7.49 -17.82
CA PHE A 11 30.17 8.87 -17.80
C PHE A 11 31.32 9.84 -17.53
N ASP A 12 31.10 11.10 -17.86
CA ASP A 12 32.01 12.20 -17.63
C ASP A 12 31.25 13.46 -17.15
N GLY A 13 31.98 14.52 -16.78
CA GLY A 13 31.37 15.76 -16.32
C GLY A 13 30.47 16.42 -17.38
N ALA A 14 30.87 16.35 -18.66
CA ALA A 14 30.14 16.97 -19.76
C ALA A 14 28.78 16.29 -20.03
N SER A 15 28.73 14.96 -20.04
CA SER A 15 27.51 14.16 -20.18
C SER A 15 26.57 14.39 -19.01
N LEU A 16 27.06 14.45 -17.78
CA LEU A 16 26.21 14.77 -16.61
C LEU A 16 25.62 16.18 -16.69
N ARG A 17 26.38 17.18 -17.13
CA ARG A 17 25.85 18.54 -17.36
C ARG A 17 24.79 18.57 -18.47
N ARG A 18 24.97 17.79 -19.54
CA ARG A 18 23.97 17.64 -20.61
C ARG A 18 22.69 17.01 -20.06
N LEU A 19 22.80 15.93 -19.29
CA LEU A 19 21.67 15.28 -18.64
C LEU A 19 20.96 16.22 -17.65
N ALA A 20 21.71 17.03 -16.89
CA ALA A 20 21.14 18.01 -15.98
C ALA A 20 20.27 19.05 -16.71
N ARG A 21 20.68 19.49 -17.92
CA ARG A 21 19.90 20.41 -18.76
C ARG A 21 18.63 19.76 -19.33
N LEU A 22 18.68 18.47 -19.64
CA LEU A 22 17.53 17.72 -20.17
C LEU A 22 16.59 17.21 -19.08
N SER A 23 17.03 17.20 -17.82
CA SER A 23 16.24 16.74 -16.69
C SER A 23 15.02 17.63 -16.45
N LYS A 24 13.85 17.01 -16.33
CA LYS A 24 12.61 17.66 -15.89
C LYS A 24 12.50 17.76 -14.36
N SER A 25 13.43 17.15 -13.62
CA SER A 25 13.48 17.14 -12.17
C SER A 25 14.60 18.06 -11.67
N ALA A 26 14.22 19.15 -11.00
CA ALA A 26 15.19 20.08 -10.39
C ALA A 26 16.09 19.40 -9.34
N PRO A 27 15.58 18.51 -8.45
CA PRO A 27 16.44 17.72 -7.58
C PRO A 27 17.45 16.85 -8.33
N GLN A 28 17.01 16.16 -9.40
CA GLN A 28 17.92 15.33 -10.20
C GLN A 28 18.99 16.18 -10.89
N ALA A 29 18.61 17.32 -11.48
CA ALA A 29 19.54 18.23 -12.14
C ALA A 29 20.64 18.71 -11.17
N ARG A 30 20.28 19.09 -9.94
CA ARG A 30 21.24 19.49 -8.90
C ARG A 30 22.21 18.37 -8.54
N ARG A 31 21.71 17.14 -8.41
CA ARG A 31 22.52 15.95 -8.10
C ARG A 31 23.50 15.62 -9.23
N LEU A 32 23.03 15.70 -10.48
CA LEU A 32 23.86 15.50 -11.66
C LEU A 32 24.99 16.55 -11.74
N LEU A 33 24.69 17.83 -11.45
CA LEU A 33 25.69 18.90 -11.41
C LEU A 33 26.72 18.69 -10.29
N ALA A 34 26.29 18.23 -9.11
CA ALA A 34 27.19 17.90 -8.02
C ALA A 34 28.14 16.74 -8.39
N LEU A 35 27.65 15.69 -9.05
CA LEU A 35 28.51 14.58 -9.50
C LEU A 35 29.42 14.97 -10.69
N ALA A 36 28.97 15.87 -11.57
CA ALA A 36 29.79 16.36 -12.68
C ALA A 36 31.11 17.00 -12.19
N GLN A 37 31.05 17.70 -11.05
CA GLN A 37 32.22 18.28 -10.41
C GLN A 37 33.24 17.24 -9.95
N ILE A 38 32.77 16.10 -9.45
CA ILE A 38 33.65 15.01 -9.03
C ILE A 38 34.34 14.40 -10.25
N TYR A 39 33.64 14.26 -11.38
CA TYR A 39 34.26 13.85 -12.64
C TYR A 39 35.29 14.88 -13.17
N GLU A 40 35.07 16.16 -12.91
CA GLU A 40 35.98 17.26 -13.26
C GLU A 40 37.17 17.39 -12.28
N GLY A 41 37.29 16.50 -11.30
CA GLY A 41 38.40 16.45 -10.35
C GLY A 41 38.19 17.28 -9.08
N SER A 42 37.04 17.95 -8.93
CA SER A 42 36.70 18.69 -7.71
C SER A 42 36.51 17.74 -6.52
N SER A 43 36.71 18.27 -5.32
CA SER A 43 36.55 17.51 -4.10
C SER A 43 35.09 17.14 -3.84
N ARG A 44 34.86 16.03 -3.10
CA ARG A 44 33.51 15.66 -2.63
C ARG A 44 32.88 16.72 -1.72
N SER A 45 33.70 17.52 -1.04
CA SER A 45 33.27 18.66 -0.23
C SER A 45 32.71 19.80 -1.07
N GLU A 46 33.29 20.08 -2.23
CA GLU A 46 32.76 21.08 -3.17
C GLU A 46 31.48 20.58 -3.83
N ALA A 47 31.44 19.29 -4.22
CA ALA A 47 30.22 18.67 -4.71
C ALA A 47 29.07 18.75 -3.69
N ALA A 48 29.37 18.54 -2.40
CA ALA A 48 28.40 18.67 -1.31
C ALA A 48 27.88 20.11 -1.16
N ARG A 49 28.77 21.10 -1.28
CA ARG A 49 28.42 22.53 -1.26
C ARG A 49 27.49 22.89 -2.42
N ILE A 50 27.78 22.42 -3.63
CA ILE A 50 26.95 22.64 -4.83
C ILE A 50 25.60 21.93 -4.70
N GLY A 51 25.61 20.72 -4.15
CA GLY A 51 24.40 19.95 -3.87
C GLY A 51 23.54 20.52 -2.75
N GLY A 52 24.10 21.40 -1.89
CA GLY A 52 23.45 21.89 -0.68
C GLY A 52 23.23 20.80 0.36
N VAL A 53 24.13 19.81 0.45
CA VAL A 53 23.97 18.58 1.25
C VAL A 53 25.25 18.21 1.99
N THR A 54 25.18 17.17 2.83
CA THR A 54 26.35 16.63 3.54
C THR A 54 27.17 15.68 2.66
N LEU A 55 28.41 15.40 3.06
CA LEU A 55 29.28 14.41 2.41
C LEU A 55 28.65 13.01 2.34
N GLN A 56 27.89 12.63 3.37
CA GLN A 56 27.20 11.34 3.40
C GLN A 56 26.14 11.24 2.29
N ILE A 57 25.38 12.32 2.05
CA ILE A 57 24.39 12.35 0.98
C ILE A 57 25.04 12.27 -0.40
N VAL A 58 26.19 12.95 -0.59
CA VAL A 58 26.96 12.82 -1.84
C VAL A 58 27.44 11.37 -2.03
N ARG A 59 27.93 10.72 -0.97
CA ARG A 59 28.28 9.28 -1.01
C ARG A 59 27.09 8.42 -1.42
N ASP A 60 25.91 8.67 -0.86
CA ASP A 60 24.70 7.92 -1.20
C ASP A 60 24.25 8.17 -2.66
N TRP A 61 24.45 9.38 -3.18
CA TRP A 61 24.24 9.69 -4.60
C TRP A 61 25.21 8.92 -5.49
N VAL A 62 26.50 8.86 -5.15
CA VAL A 62 27.51 8.08 -5.88
C VAL A 62 27.12 6.60 -5.91
N ILE A 63 26.73 6.02 -4.77
CA ILE A 63 26.30 4.61 -4.70
C ILE A 63 25.09 4.35 -5.61
N ARG A 64 24.05 5.21 -5.53
CA ARG A 64 22.85 5.05 -6.37
C ARG A 64 23.14 5.27 -7.85
N PHE A 65 24.01 6.22 -8.18
CA PHE A 65 24.42 6.52 -9.54
C PHE A 65 25.24 5.38 -10.15
N ASN A 66 26.15 4.79 -9.37
CA ASN A 66 26.92 3.63 -9.82
C ASN A 66 26.01 2.42 -10.10
N ALA A 67 24.98 2.20 -9.28
CA ALA A 67 24.07 1.08 -9.44
C ALA A 67 23.05 1.25 -10.59
N ARG A 68 22.54 2.46 -10.84
CA ARG A 68 21.41 2.71 -11.75
C ARG A 68 21.61 3.84 -12.74
N GLY A 69 22.79 4.44 -12.80
CA GLY A 69 23.08 5.61 -13.64
C GLY A 69 22.28 6.85 -13.23
N PRO A 70 21.99 7.75 -14.18
CA PRO A 70 21.24 8.99 -13.94
C PRO A 70 19.87 8.78 -13.27
N ASP A 71 19.21 7.66 -13.55
CA ASP A 71 17.91 7.31 -12.97
C ASP A 71 18.01 7.01 -11.47
N GLY A 72 19.17 6.57 -10.99
CA GLY A 72 19.45 6.40 -9.57
C GLY A 72 19.37 7.70 -8.75
N LEU A 73 19.49 8.85 -9.42
CA LEU A 73 19.40 10.18 -8.83
C LEU A 73 18.00 10.77 -8.85
N LEU A 74 17.01 10.06 -9.39
CA LEU A 74 15.60 10.40 -9.21
C LEU A 74 15.15 10.08 -7.79
N ASP A 75 14.14 10.82 -7.32
CA ASP A 75 13.45 10.47 -6.09
C ASP A 75 12.50 9.30 -6.38
N GLY A 76 12.78 8.16 -5.76
CA GLY A 76 11.85 7.04 -5.75
C GLY A 76 10.75 7.27 -4.72
N LYS A 77 9.58 6.64 -4.94
CA LYS A 77 8.58 6.53 -3.89
C LYS A 77 9.19 5.70 -2.75
N ALA A 78 9.25 6.26 -1.55
CA ALA A 78 9.69 5.51 -0.39
C ALA A 78 8.81 4.25 -0.25
N PRO A 79 9.38 3.07 0.06
CA PRO A 79 8.63 1.80 0.12
C PRO A 79 7.53 1.78 1.19
N GLY A 80 7.42 2.83 2.01
CA GLY A 80 6.47 2.93 3.11
C GLY A 80 6.94 2.12 4.33
N LYS A 81 6.10 2.09 5.36
CA LYS A 81 6.33 1.22 6.53
C LYS A 81 6.24 -0.24 6.06
N PRO A 82 7.23 -1.10 6.36
CA PRO A 82 7.13 -2.51 6.05
C PRO A 82 5.88 -3.11 6.72
N SER A 83 5.25 -4.08 6.05
CA SER A 83 4.14 -4.84 6.65
C SER A 83 4.60 -5.47 7.97
N ILE A 84 3.76 -5.38 9.00
CA ILE A 84 4.06 -5.99 10.29
C ILE A 84 4.03 -7.52 10.18
N LEU A 85 3.10 -8.07 9.38
CA LEU A 85 3.08 -9.50 9.07
C LEU A 85 4.00 -9.81 7.89
N ASN A 86 4.86 -10.80 8.09
CA ASN A 86 5.63 -11.43 7.02
C ASN A 86 4.78 -12.46 6.26
N ASP A 87 5.32 -13.01 5.16
CA ASP A 87 4.57 -13.93 4.29
C ASP A 87 4.26 -15.27 4.95
N ALA A 88 5.11 -15.73 5.87
CA ALA A 88 4.88 -16.98 6.60
C ALA A 88 3.71 -16.84 7.58
N GLN A 89 3.70 -15.75 8.36
CA GLN A 89 2.62 -15.40 9.29
C GLN A 89 1.30 -15.16 8.54
N ARG A 90 1.37 -14.56 7.35
CA ARG A 90 0.20 -14.39 6.48
C ARG A 90 -0.38 -15.73 6.05
N ARG A 91 0.46 -16.71 5.68
CA ARG A 91 0.00 -18.06 5.33
C ARG A 91 -0.61 -18.77 6.53
N ALA A 92 0.00 -18.68 7.70
CA ALA A 92 -0.56 -19.25 8.93
C ALA A 92 -1.92 -18.64 9.29
N LEU A 93 -2.06 -17.31 9.14
CA LEU A 93 -3.34 -16.62 9.34
C LEU A 93 -4.43 -17.16 8.40
N VAL A 94 -4.11 -17.35 7.11
CA VAL A 94 -5.02 -17.93 6.12
C VAL A 94 -5.44 -19.34 6.54
N GLU A 95 -4.46 -20.19 6.88
CA GLU A 95 -4.73 -21.58 7.28
C GLU A 95 -5.63 -21.64 8.54
N ALA A 96 -5.37 -20.79 9.54
CA ALA A 96 -6.19 -20.71 10.74
C ALA A 96 -7.62 -20.28 10.42
N VAL A 97 -7.80 -19.29 9.54
CA VAL A 97 -9.12 -18.80 9.12
C VAL A 97 -9.89 -19.89 8.38
N GLU A 98 -9.26 -20.59 7.43
CA GLU A 98 -9.89 -21.66 6.64
C GLU A 98 -10.23 -22.90 7.48
N ARG A 99 -9.32 -23.29 8.39
CA ARG A 99 -9.55 -24.42 9.31
C ARG A 99 -10.70 -24.15 10.29
N GLY A 100 -10.94 -22.87 10.60
CA GLY A 100 -11.88 -22.47 11.64
C GLY A 100 -11.35 -22.74 13.06
N PRO A 101 -12.02 -22.21 14.09
CA PRO A 101 -11.59 -22.42 15.47
C PRO A 101 -11.93 -23.83 15.95
N ILE A 102 -11.08 -24.39 16.80
CA ILE A 102 -11.33 -25.63 17.53
C ILE A 102 -11.96 -25.22 18.88
N PRO A 103 -13.25 -25.45 19.13
CA PRO A 103 -13.91 -24.90 20.32
C PRO A 103 -13.28 -25.34 21.64
N ALA A 104 -12.78 -26.57 21.71
CA ALA A 104 -12.12 -27.10 22.90
C ALA A 104 -10.79 -26.42 23.25
N ILE A 105 -10.11 -25.81 22.26
CA ILE A 105 -8.81 -25.16 22.44
C ILE A 105 -8.97 -23.65 22.46
N HIS A 106 -9.73 -23.10 21.51
CA HIS A 106 -9.83 -21.65 21.30
C HIS A 106 -11.02 -21.02 22.04
N GLY A 107 -11.96 -21.82 22.57
CA GLY A 107 -13.12 -21.31 23.32
C GLY A 107 -14.13 -20.52 22.49
N VAL A 108 -13.98 -20.48 21.16
CA VAL A 108 -14.87 -19.74 20.24
C VAL A 108 -15.39 -20.64 19.13
N VAL A 109 -16.64 -20.37 18.71
CA VAL A 109 -17.32 -21.13 17.63
C VAL A 109 -17.00 -20.53 16.25
N ARG A 110 -16.69 -19.25 16.19
CA ARG A 110 -16.27 -18.55 14.98
C ARG A 110 -15.11 -17.62 15.30
N TRP A 111 -14.21 -17.44 14.34
CA TRP A 111 -13.17 -16.42 14.47
C TRP A 111 -13.78 -15.02 14.47
N ARG A 112 -13.49 -14.24 15.51
CA ARG A 112 -13.60 -12.77 15.49
C ARG A 112 -12.21 -12.19 15.23
N LEU A 113 -12.17 -10.93 14.81
CA LEU A 113 -10.89 -10.25 14.56
C LEU A 113 -10.00 -10.23 15.81
N ILE A 114 -10.59 -9.98 16.98
CA ILE A 114 -9.87 -10.01 18.25
C ILE A 114 -9.29 -11.40 18.58
N ASP A 115 -9.96 -12.48 18.18
CA ASP A 115 -9.46 -13.85 18.40
C ASP A 115 -8.25 -14.13 17.50
N LEU A 116 -8.26 -13.62 16.26
CA LEU A 116 -7.14 -13.74 15.33
C LEU A 116 -5.95 -12.86 15.75
N VAL A 117 -6.20 -11.70 16.34
CA VAL A 117 -5.15 -10.88 16.98
C VAL A 117 -4.48 -11.68 18.09
N TYR A 118 -5.27 -12.33 18.95
CA TYR A 118 -4.75 -13.14 20.03
C TYR A 118 -3.95 -14.34 19.51
N LEU A 119 -4.46 -15.04 18.49
CA LEU A 119 -3.74 -16.15 17.85
C LEU A 119 -2.37 -15.71 17.30
N LEU A 120 -2.32 -14.58 16.58
CA LEU A 120 -1.08 -14.03 16.04
C LEU A 120 -0.08 -13.62 17.13
N HIS A 121 -0.59 -13.17 18.27
CA HIS A 121 0.24 -12.85 19.43
C HIS A 121 0.80 -14.11 20.09
N GLU A 122 -0.04 -15.11 20.37
CA GLU A 122 0.39 -16.35 21.02
C GLU A 122 1.38 -17.15 20.16
N GLU A 123 1.12 -17.26 18.86
CA GLU A 123 1.93 -18.10 17.97
C GLU A 123 3.20 -17.41 17.46
N PHE A 124 3.15 -16.08 17.26
CA PHE A 124 4.24 -15.34 16.62
C PHE A 124 4.77 -14.14 17.41
N ALA A 125 4.24 -13.87 18.61
CA ALA A 125 4.57 -12.67 19.42
C ALA A 125 4.38 -11.34 18.66
N VAL A 126 3.43 -11.31 17.71
CA VAL A 126 3.15 -10.13 16.90
C VAL A 126 1.93 -9.39 17.46
N SER A 127 2.15 -8.20 18.00
CA SER A 127 1.08 -7.32 18.50
C SER A 127 0.47 -6.50 17.36
N LEU A 128 -0.80 -6.76 17.05
CA LEU A 128 -1.58 -6.04 16.06
C LEU A 128 -2.91 -5.58 16.63
N ASP A 129 -3.44 -4.50 16.06
CA ASP A 129 -4.81 -4.09 16.31
C ASP A 129 -5.78 -4.80 15.34
N GLU A 130 -7.06 -4.89 15.73
CA GLU A 130 -8.11 -5.52 14.92
C GLU A 130 -8.24 -4.90 13.52
N THR A 131 -7.98 -3.60 13.37
CA THR A 131 -8.10 -2.94 12.05
C THR A 131 -6.97 -3.34 11.12
N THR A 132 -5.76 -3.58 11.64
CA THR A 132 -4.66 -4.13 10.85
C THR A 132 -5.00 -5.54 10.39
N VAL A 133 -5.44 -6.43 11.27
CA VAL A 133 -5.86 -7.79 10.89
C VAL A 133 -6.99 -7.76 9.86
N SER A 134 -7.99 -6.90 10.05
CA SER A 134 -9.08 -6.69 9.08
C SER A 134 -8.58 -6.27 7.69
N ARG A 135 -7.64 -5.32 7.62
CA ARG A 135 -7.02 -4.90 6.36
C ARG A 135 -6.22 -6.02 5.70
N GLU A 136 -5.49 -6.80 6.49
CA GLU A 136 -4.71 -7.94 6.00
C GLU A 136 -5.62 -9.03 5.42
N LEU A 137 -6.70 -9.39 6.11
CA LEU A 137 -7.71 -10.32 5.60
C LEU A 137 -8.39 -9.79 4.32
N LYS A 138 -8.71 -8.50 4.26
CA LYS A 138 -9.28 -7.88 3.04
C LYS A 138 -8.32 -7.94 1.85
N LYS A 139 -7.01 -7.70 2.06
CA LYS A 139 -5.99 -7.85 1.01
C LYS A 139 -5.88 -9.29 0.50
N LEU A 140 -6.15 -10.26 1.37
CA LEU A 140 -6.19 -11.69 1.06
C LEU A 140 -7.50 -12.13 0.39
N GLY A 141 -8.48 -11.24 0.21
CA GLY A 141 -9.75 -11.53 -0.45
C GLY A 141 -10.89 -11.92 0.50
N TYR A 142 -10.66 -11.95 1.80
CA TYR A 142 -11.72 -12.24 2.77
C TYR A 142 -12.66 -11.06 2.96
N VAL A 143 -13.94 -11.37 3.10
CA VAL A 143 -15.00 -10.40 3.39
C VAL A 143 -15.72 -10.82 4.65
N LYS A 144 -16.07 -9.85 5.49
CA LYS A 144 -16.91 -10.09 6.67
C LYS A 144 -18.28 -10.57 6.22
N LEU A 145 -18.52 -11.87 6.31
CA LEU A 145 -19.85 -12.45 6.21
C LEU A 145 -20.62 -12.13 7.49
N THR A 146 -21.72 -11.41 7.34
CA THR A 146 -22.69 -11.18 8.42
C THR A 146 -23.96 -11.86 7.98
N GLU A 147 -24.47 -12.78 8.80
CA GLU A 147 -25.78 -13.38 8.56
C GLU A 147 -26.85 -12.28 8.53
N ARG A 148 -27.80 -12.37 7.59
CA ARG A 148 -28.97 -11.48 7.64
C ARG A 148 -29.81 -11.91 8.85
N PRO A 149 -30.07 -11.03 9.84
CA PRO A 149 -30.88 -11.39 11.00
C PRO A 149 -32.25 -11.88 10.53
N ARG A 150 -32.58 -13.16 10.80
CA ARG A 150 -33.95 -13.66 10.66
C ARG A 150 -34.73 -13.19 11.88
N HIS A 151 -35.79 -12.43 11.67
CA HIS A 151 -36.65 -11.96 12.76
C HIS A 151 -37.40 -13.16 13.36
N HIS A 152 -37.32 -13.38 14.67
CA HIS A 152 -37.91 -14.55 15.33
C HIS A 152 -39.42 -14.69 15.11
N ALA A 153 -40.12 -13.58 14.84
CA ALA A 153 -41.56 -13.57 14.51
C ALA A 153 -41.88 -13.78 13.02
N GLN A 154 -40.88 -14.11 12.19
CA GLN A 154 -41.08 -14.37 10.76
C GLN A 154 -41.75 -15.73 10.56
N ASN A 155 -43.08 -15.75 10.48
CA ASN A 155 -43.88 -16.95 10.25
C ASN A 155 -44.00 -17.24 8.74
N GLU A 156 -43.48 -18.39 8.28
CA GLU A 156 -43.51 -18.80 6.87
C GLU A 156 -44.93 -18.91 6.30
N LEU A 157 -45.88 -19.41 7.10
CA LEU A 157 -47.29 -19.54 6.69
C LEU A 157 -47.95 -18.16 6.53
N ALA A 158 -47.59 -17.18 7.37
CA ALA A 158 -48.09 -15.82 7.25
C ALA A 158 -47.53 -15.11 6.00
N MET A 159 -46.28 -15.40 5.62
CA MET A 159 -45.68 -14.87 4.39
C MET A 159 -46.31 -15.49 3.13
N GLU A 160 -46.60 -16.79 3.14
CA GLU A 160 -47.29 -17.46 2.03
C GLU A 160 -48.73 -16.98 1.87
N ALA A 161 -49.45 -16.76 2.99
CA ALA A 161 -50.79 -16.18 2.97
C ALA A 161 -50.79 -14.75 2.41
N PHE A 162 -49.81 -13.92 2.81
CA PHE A 162 -49.64 -12.57 2.26
C PHE A 162 -49.36 -12.59 0.75
N LYS A 163 -48.51 -13.52 0.28
CA LYS A 163 -48.22 -13.67 -1.16
C LYS A 163 -49.42 -14.16 -1.96
N LYS A 164 -50.26 -15.04 -1.40
CA LYS A 164 -51.48 -15.55 -2.07
C LYS A 164 -52.62 -14.53 -2.11
N GLY A 165 -52.63 -13.53 -1.22
CA GLY A 165 -53.64 -12.46 -1.17
C GLY A 165 -53.21 -11.12 -1.80
N ALA A 166 -51.94 -10.97 -2.18
CA ALA A 166 -51.44 -9.75 -2.81
C ALA A 166 -51.96 -9.63 -4.25
N LEU A 167 -53.11 -8.99 -4.39
CA LEU A 167 -53.65 -8.49 -5.65
C LEU A 167 -52.54 -7.83 -6.47
N LEU A 168 -52.49 -8.14 -7.77
CA LEU A 168 -51.64 -7.44 -8.74
C LEU A 168 -51.72 -5.94 -8.47
N PRO A 169 -50.61 -5.24 -8.20
CA PRO A 169 -50.68 -3.83 -7.91
C PRO A 169 -51.21 -3.14 -9.18
N LYS A 170 -52.42 -2.58 -9.10
CA LYS A 170 -52.95 -1.65 -10.10
C LYS A 170 -52.17 -0.35 -9.97
N TRP A 171 -50.93 -0.36 -10.46
CA TRP A 171 -50.16 0.86 -10.66
C TRP A 171 -50.90 1.72 -11.69
N GLN A 172 -51.62 2.74 -11.23
CA GLN A 172 -52.01 3.82 -12.12
C GLN A 172 -50.74 4.58 -12.51
N ARG A 173 -50.45 4.63 -13.81
CA ARG A 173 -49.39 5.51 -14.32
C ARG A 173 -49.72 6.93 -13.90
N SER A 174 -48.83 7.58 -13.15
CA SER A 174 -48.92 9.02 -12.95
C SER A 174 -48.90 9.69 -14.33
N GLY A 175 -49.80 10.67 -14.52
CA GLY A 175 -50.00 11.35 -15.79
C GLY A 175 -48.71 11.98 -16.34
N GLN A 176 -48.69 12.24 -17.65
CA GLN A 176 -47.54 12.78 -18.38
C GLN A 176 -46.92 13.98 -17.65
N ALA A 177 -45.61 13.90 -17.40
CA ALA A 177 -44.83 14.99 -16.83
C ALA A 177 -45.03 16.27 -17.66
N SER A 178 -45.31 17.38 -16.97
CA SER A 178 -45.46 18.69 -17.60
C SER A 178 -44.19 19.04 -18.39
N ARG A 179 -44.39 19.51 -19.63
CA ARG A 179 -43.29 19.93 -20.50
C ARG A 179 -42.54 21.07 -19.82
N ARG A 180 -41.22 20.92 -19.65
CA ARG A 180 -40.33 22.02 -19.26
C ARG A 180 -40.48 23.15 -20.28
N ALA A 181 -40.88 24.32 -19.81
CA ALA A 181 -40.74 25.54 -20.58
C ALA A 181 -39.23 25.85 -20.77
N ARG A 182 -38.86 26.13 -22.01
CA ARG A 182 -37.63 26.83 -22.41
C ARG A 182 -37.96 27.66 -23.66
N PRO A 183 -37.30 28.80 -23.91
CA PRO A 183 -36.31 29.51 -23.09
C PRO A 183 -36.88 30.72 -22.34
#